data_AF-A0A314L2V4-F1
#
_entry.id   AF-A0A314L2V4-F1
#
_cell.length_a   1.000
_cell.length_b   1.000
_cell.length_c   1.000
_cell.angle_alpha   90.00
_cell.angle_beta   90.00
_cell.angle_gamma   90.00
#
_symmetry.space_group_name_H-M   'P 1'
#
loop_
_entity.id
_entity.type
_entity.pdbx_description
1 polymer ?
#
loop_
_entity_poly.entity_id
_entity_poly.type
_entity_poly.pdbx_seq_one_letter_code
_entity_poly.pdbx_strand_id
1 'polypeptide(L)'
;MNSENNNNTPATAQLKQTLPTGKIVDTQSALKRLQYEFMAIMITADSKISTFSKENNIFIWKWTISGSKDTIFEGKKYKLYLSFHVDYPFKPPSA
;
A
#
# COMPACT_ATOMS: atom_id res chain seq x y z
N MET A 1 -7.97 -12.74 59.88
CA MET A 1 -9.04 -12.31 58.95
C MET A 1 -8.34 -12.04 57.63
N ASN A 2 -8.47 -12.96 56.66
CA ASN A 2 -7.88 -12.87 55.33
C ASN A 2 -8.85 -12.18 54.36
N SER A 3 -8.31 -11.84 53.18
CA SER A 3 -8.90 -11.49 51.85
C SER A 3 -8.46 -10.09 51.39
N GLU A 4 -7.40 -9.96 50.56
CA GLU A 4 -7.32 -10.09 49.07
C GLU A 4 -8.08 -8.95 48.36
N ASN A 5 -7.55 -8.22 47.36
CA ASN A 5 -7.03 -8.66 46.06
C ASN A 5 -6.42 -7.40 45.35
N ASN A 6 -5.10 -7.28 45.14
CA ASN A 6 -4.33 -7.58 43.92
C ASN A 6 -4.72 -6.81 42.63
N ASN A 7 -3.77 -6.07 42.02
CA ASN A 7 -3.20 -6.40 40.70
C ASN A 7 -2.20 -5.35 40.17
N ASN A 8 -0.92 -5.59 40.49
CA ASN A 8 0.24 -5.73 39.59
C ASN A 8 0.41 -4.86 38.33
N THR A 9 1.58 -4.20 38.25
CA THR A 9 2.35 -4.07 37.00
C THR A 9 3.85 -4.18 37.32
N PRO A 10 4.58 -5.17 36.77
CA PRO A 10 6.03 -5.28 36.94
C PRO A 10 6.80 -4.61 35.79
N ALA A 11 7.95 -4.04 36.13
CA ALA A 11 8.96 -3.49 35.25
C ALA A 11 9.81 -4.59 34.57
N THR A 12 10.28 -4.41 33.33
CA THR A 12 11.60 -4.94 32.88
C THR A 12 12.13 -4.33 31.56
N ALA A 13 13.35 -3.77 31.67
CA ALA A 13 14.54 -3.80 30.81
C ALA A 13 14.52 -3.64 29.26
N GLN A 14 15.58 -2.94 28.81
CA GLN A 14 15.99 -2.49 27.48
C GLN A 14 16.36 -3.59 26.47
N LEU A 15 16.19 -3.32 25.17
CA LEU A 15 17.13 -3.76 24.13
C LEU A 15 17.39 -2.65 23.10
N LYS A 16 18.66 -2.21 23.05
CA LYS A 16 19.22 -1.31 22.05
C LYS A 16 19.29 -2.04 20.71
N GLN A 17 18.72 -1.46 19.65
CA GLN A 17 19.08 -1.81 18.26
C GLN A 17 19.65 -0.58 17.57
N THR A 18 20.94 -0.69 17.27
CA THR A 18 21.74 0.23 16.46
C THR A 18 21.14 0.32 15.06
N LEU A 19 20.68 1.51 14.63
CA LEU A 19 20.28 1.73 13.24
C LEU A 19 21.52 1.72 12.34
N PRO A 20 21.57 0.88 11.28
CA PRO A 20 22.57 1.06 10.24
C PRO A 20 22.27 2.34 9.47
N THR A 21 23.30 3.17 9.32
CA THR A 21 23.35 4.35 8.44
C THR A 21 23.23 3.91 6.97
N GLY A 22 22.02 3.61 6.55
CA GLY A 22 21.61 3.45 5.16
C GLY A 22 20.56 4.52 4.87
N LYS A 23 20.70 5.20 3.72
CA LYS A 23 19.85 6.29 3.23
C LYS A 23 18.42 6.20 3.79
N ILE A 24 18.01 7.16 4.61
CA ILE A 24 16.61 7.31 5.04
C ILE A 24 15.83 7.76 3.81
N VAL A 25 15.56 6.83 2.90
CA VAL A 25 14.59 7.05 1.83
C VAL A 25 13.26 7.21 2.53
N ASP A 26 12.69 8.40 2.41
CA ASP A 26 11.45 8.81 3.06
C ASP A 26 10.30 7.94 2.55
N THR A 27 10.20 6.74 3.09
CA THR A 27 9.21 5.73 2.75
C THR A 27 7.80 6.28 3.02
N GLN A 28 7.68 7.26 3.91
CA GLN A 28 6.43 7.98 4.19
C GLN A 28 6.01 8.88 3.03
N SER A 29 6.96 9.45 2.26
CA SER A 29 6.65 10.26 1.08
C SER A 29 6.03 9.42 -0.05
N ALA A 30 6.61 8.24 -0.34
CA ALA A 30 6.10 7.33 -1.35
C ALA A 30 4.71 6.79 -0.95
N LEU A 31 4.53 6.42 0.32
CA LEU A 31 3.24 6.02 0.87
C LEU A 31 2.17 7.10 0.71
N LYS A 32 2.45 8.34 1.12
CA LYS A 32 1.51 9.47 0.99
C LYS A 32 1.15 9.74 -0.46
N ARG A 33 2.13 9.66 -1.36
CA ARG A 33 1.90 9.83 -2.80
C ARG A 33 0.97 8.73 -3.33
N LEU A 34 1.23 7.47 -3.01
CA LEU A 34 0.37 6.35 -3.45
C LEU A 34 -1.04 6.44 -2.86
N GLN A 35 -1.20 6.89 -1.62
CA GLN A 35 -2.51 7.14 -1.02
C GLN A 35 -3.29 8.22 -1.80
N TYR A 36 -2.64 9.33 -2.15
CA TYR A 36 -3.28 10.38 -2.92
C TYR A 36 -3.73 9.91 -4.30
N GLU A 37 -2.84 9.21 -5.03
CA GLU A 37 -3.15 8.63 -6.34
C GLU A 37 -4.30 7.61 -6.25
N PHE A 38 -4.30 6.75 -5.22
CA PHE A 38 -5.38 5.79 -5.01
C PHE A 38 -6.73 6.49 -4.78
N MET A 39 -6.76 7.55 -3.98
CA MET A 39 -7.97 8.37 -3.77
C MET A 39 -8.42 9.06 -5.06
N ALA A 40 -7.48 9.64 -5.82
CA ALA A 40 -7.79 10.28 -7.10
C ALA A 40 -8.37 9.28 -8.11
N ILE A 41 -7.83 8.05 -8.15
CA ILE A 41 -8.38 6.97 -8.98
C ILE A 41 -9.78 6.59 -8.51
N MET A 42 -10.04 6.44 -7.21
CA MET A 42 -11.38 6.11 -6.72
C MET A 42 -12.42 7.18 -7.06
N ILE A 43 -12.03 8.44 -7.12
CA ILE A 43 -12.91 9.55 -7.52
C ILE A 43 -13.14 9.57 -9.04
N THR A 44 -12.12 9.21 -9.82
CA THR A 44 -12.14 9.34 -11.29
C THR A 44 -12.48 8.06 -12.03
N ALA A 45 -12.45 6.91 -11.35
CA ALA A 45 -12.55 5.61 -11.99
C ALA A 45 -13.90 5.44 -12.67
N ASP A 46 -13.87 5.58 -14.00
CA ASP A 46 -14.91 5.08 -14.87
C ASP A 46 -15.08 3.58 -14.62
N SER A 47 -16.30 3.06 -14.79
CA SER A 47 -16.71 1.69 -14.40
C SER A 47 -15.81 0.57 -14.93
N LYS A 48 -14.97 0.88 -15.93
CA LYS A 48 -14.05 -0.01 -16.63
C LYS A 48 -12.72 -0.25 -15.93
N ILE A 49 -12.38 0.51 -14.88
CA ILE A 49 -11.13 0.37 -14.11
C ILE A 49 -11.46 -0.01 -12.66
N SER A 50 -11.18 -1.25 -12.28
CA SER A 50 -11.20 -1.66 -10.87
C SER A 50 -9.77 -1.78 -10.34
N THR A 51 -9.49 -1.15 -9.20
CA THR A 51 -8.19 -1.25 -8.53
C THR A 51 -8.35 -1.94 -7.19
N PHE A 52 -7.54 -2.96 -6.94
CA PHE A 52 -7.46 -3.61 -5.64
C PHE A 52 -6.04 -3.43 -5.14
N SER A 53 -5.84 -2.58 -4.13
CA SER A 53 -4.66 -2.70 -3.27
C SER A 53 -4.84 -4.00 -2.47
N LYS A 54 -3.78 -4.78 -2.32
CA LYS A 54 -3.84 -5.89 -1.35
C LYS A 54 -4.04 -5.24 0.02
N GLU A 55 -4.97 -5.74 0.83
CA GLU A 55 -5.43 -5.11 2.10
C GLU A 55 -4.31 -4.76 3.11
N ASN A 56 -3.07 -5.18 2.86
CA ASN A 56 -1.90 -4.87 3.70
C ASN A 56 -0.70 -4.28 2.91
N ASN A 57 -0.83 -3.99 1.61
CA ASN A 57 0.26 -3.43 0.80
C ASN A 57 -0.23 -2.51 -0.33
N ILE A 58 -0.12 -1.19 -0.10
CA ILE A 58 -0.43 -0.16 -1.11
C ILE A 58 0.62 -0.06 -2.22
N PHE A 59 1.77 -0.71 -2.10
CA PHE A 59 2.77 -0.75 -3.18
C PHE A 59 2.46 -1.80 -4.24
N ILE A 60 1.38 -2.58 -4.12
CA ILE A 60 0.98 -3.55 -5.15
C ILE A 60 -0.44 -3.25 -5.59
N TRP A 61 -0.59 -2.86 -6.86
CA TRP A 61 -1.88 -2.51 -7.44
C TRP A 61 -2.26 -3.53 -8.51
N LYS A 62 -3.50 -4.03 -8.43
CA LYS A 62 -4.08 -4.89 -9.46
C LYS A 62 -5.19 -4.14 -10.14
N TRP A 63 -5.05 -3.92 -11.44
CA TRP A 63 -6.03 -3.17 -12.23
C TRP A 63 -6.72 -4.11 -13.20
N THR A 64 -8.02 -3.93 -13.40
CA THR A 64 -8.72 -4.54 -14.53
C THR A 64 -9.11 -3.44 -15.49
N ILE A 65 -8.70 -3.55 -16.75
CA ILE A 65 -9.10 -2.64 -17.83
C ILE A 65 -10.02 -3.38 -18.78
N SER A 66 -11.17 -2.79 -19.07
CA SER A 66 -12.09 -3.32 -20.09
C SER A 66 -11.82 -2.63 -21.42
N GLY A 67 -11.79 -3.40 -22.52
CA GLY A 67 -11.60 -2.83 -23.84
C GLY A 67 -12.75 -1.90 -24.24
N SER A 68 -12.41 -0.82 -24.93
CA SER A 68 -13.36 0.19 -25.39
C SER A 68 -14.33 -0.36 -26.43
N LYS A 69 -15.53 0.23 -26.47
CA LYS A 69 -16.51 -0.05 -27.52
C LYS A 69 -15.96 0.32 -28.89
N ASP A 70 -16.44 -0.37 -29.92
CA ASP A 70 -16.09 -0.16 -31.33
C ASP A 70 -14.60 -0.40 -31.61
N THR A 71 -13.96 -1.27 -30.80
CA THR A 71 -12.58 -1.74 -31.02
C THR A 71 -12.52 -3.26 -31.04
N ILE A 72 -11.45 -3.83 -31.60
CA ILE A 72 -11.18 -5.28 -31.55
C ILE A 72 -10.95 -5.82 -30.11
N PHE A 73 -10.91 -4.92 -29.14
CA PHE A 73 -10.75 -5.23 -27.73
C PHE A 73 -12.06 -5.16 -26.96
N GLU A 74 -13.16 -4.74 -27.59
CA GLU A 74 -14.48 -4.67 -26.97
C GLU A 74 -14.84 -6.01 -26.32
N GLY A 75 -15.40 -5.96 -25.10
CA GLY A 75 -15.76 -7.13 -24.32
C GLY A 75 -14.57 -7.88 -23.67
N LYS A 76 -13.32 -7.55 -24.01
CA LYS A 76 -12.13 -8.14 -23.37
C LYS A 76 -11.80 -7.43 -22.07
N LYS A 77 -11.31 -8.21 -21.08
CA LYS A 77 -10.83 -7.72 -19.79
C LYS A 77 -9.35 -8.06 -19.64
N TYR A 78 -8.54 -7.04 -19.36
CA TYR A 78 -7.11 -7.16 -19.15
C TYR A 78 -6.81 -6.92 -17.69
N LYS A 79 -6.00 -7.80 -17.09
CA LYS A 79 -5.53 -7.65 -15.71
C LYS A 79 -4.11 -7.14 -15.75
N LEU A 80 -3.84 -6.05 -15.06
CA LEU A 80 -2.52 -5.46 -14.91
C LEU A 80 -2.11 -5.56 -13.44
N TYR A 81 -0.81 -5.70 -13.25
CA TYR A 81 -0.16 -5.75 -11.95
C TYR A 81 0.92 -4.68 -11.97
N LEU A 82 0.97 -3.87 -10.91
CA LEU A 82 2.00 -2.86 -10.72
C LEU A 82 2.58 -3.01 -9.33
N SER A 83 3.91 -3.01 -9.24
CA SER A 83 4.66 -2.97 -7.99
C SER A 83 5.47 -1.69 -7.89
N PHE A 84 5.22 -0.90 -6.86
CA PHE A 84 5.88 0.38 -6.61
C PHE A 84 7.08 0.21 -5.69
N HIS A 85 8.17 0.92 -5.96
CA HIS A 85 9.33 0.99 -5.07
C HIS A 85 9.12 2.05 -3.98
N VAL A 86 9.85 1.95 -2.87
CA VAL A 86 9.91 2.99 -1.83
C VAL A 86 10.51 4.33 -2.31
N ASP A 87 11.08 4.33 -3.53
CA ASP A 87 11.67 5.52 -4.17
C ASP A 87 10.69 6.15 -5.17
N TYR A 88 9.46 5.64 -5.25
CA TYR A 88 8.40 6.27 -6.06
C TYR A 88 8.13 7.69 -5.54
N PRO A 89 7.98 8.71 -6.40
CA PRO A 89 7.81 8.65 -7.86
C PRO A 89 9.12 8.76 -8.68
N PHE A 90 10.28 8.79 -8.03
CA PHE A 90 11.57 8.94 -8.71
C PHE A 90 12.00 7.67 -9.45
N LYS A 91 11.55 6.50 -8.97
CA LYS A 91 11.61 5.24 -9.72
C LYS A 91 10.23 4.81 -10.20
N PRO A 92 10.10 4.34 -11.46
CA PRO A 92 8.83 3.87 -11.99
C PRO A 92 8.40 2.54 -11.32
N PRO A 93 7.10 2.20 -11.37
CA PRO A 93 6.62 0.88 -10.97
C PRO A 93 7.13 -0.21 -11.92
N SER A 94 7.25 -1.43 -11.40
CA SER A 94 7.52 -2.65 -12.17
C SER A 94 6.23 -3.37 -12.51
N ALA A 95 6.20 -4.05 -13.66
CA ALA A 95 5.09 -4.89 -14.12
C ALA A 95 5.21 -6.33 -13.60
#